data_AF-A0A7X7QVL2-F1
#
_entry.id   AF-A0A7X7QVL2-F1
#
_cell.length_a   1.000
_cell.length_b   1.000
_cell.length_c   1.000
_cell.angle_alpha   90.00
_cell.angle_beta   90.00
_cell.angle_gamma   90.00
#
_symmetry.space_group_name_H-M   'P 1'
#
loop_
_entity.id
_entity.type
_entity.pdbx_description
1 polymer ?
#
loop_
_entity_poly.entity_id
_entity_poly.type
_entity_poly.pdbx_seq_one_letter_code
_entity_poly.pdbx_strand_id
1 'polypeptide(L)'
;MKKRMDELVELLNYHTKKYHEEDSPEISDFDYDMMLNELIKLEEKYPEYVSLNSPTKRIGGQPLKSFDKVEHMTPMESLSNAFSYDDLYAFNQRILKEGIEPEYVLEKKIDGLSVSLEYVN
;
A
#
# COMPACT_ATOMS: atom_id res chain seq x y z
N MET A 1 -4.32 -32.59 -2.59
CA MET A 1 -4.91 -31.23 -2.73
C MET A 1 -5.21 -30.65 -1.37
N LYS A 2 -6.18 -31.18 -0.60
CA LYS A 2 -6.42 -30.75 0.79
C LYS A 2 -5.14 -30.67 1.64
N LYS A 3 -4.29 -31.71 1.61
CA LYS A 3 -3.00 -31.73 2.33
C LYS A 3 -2.08 -30.53 1.98
N ARG A 4 -2.00 -30.13 0.71
CA ARG A 4 -1.17 -28.99 0.27
C ARG A 4 -1.77 -27.67 0.73
N MET A 5 -3.10 -27.54 0.71
CA MET A 5 -3.78 -26.36 1.25
C MET A 5 -3.54 -26.24 2.75
N ASP A 6 -3.65 -27.34 3.49
CA ASP A 6 -3.38 -27.36 4.93
C ASP A 6 -1.92 -26.97 5.24
N GLU A 7 -0.95 -27.51 4.49
CA GLU A 7 0.48 -27.13 4.59
C GLU A 7 0.71 -25.63 4.32
N LEU A 8 0.09 -25.08 3.26
CA LEU A 8 0.21 -23.66 2.92
C LEU A 8 -0.42 -22.77 4.00
N VAL A 9 -1.57 -23.16 4.55
CA VAL A 9 -2.23 -22.43 5.64
C VAL A 9 -1.33 -22.40 6.89
N GLU A 10 -0.69 -23.52 7.23
CA GLU A 10 0.25 -23.57 8.37
C GLU A 10 1.48 -22.68 8.13
N LEU A 11 2.13 -22.80 6.97
CA LEU A 11 3.31 -22.01 6.62
C LEU A 11 3.00 -20.50 6.59
N LEU A 12 1.92 -20.10 5.93
CA LEU A 12 1.53 -18.70 5.85
C LEU A 12 1.26 -18.14 7.24
N ASN A 13 0.48 -18.83 8.09
CA ASN A 13 0.24 -18.36 9.46
C ASN A 13 1.53 -18.27 10.29
N TYR A 14 2.46 -19.21 10.12
CA TYR A 14 3.76 -19.18 10.78
C TYR A 14 4.57 -17.94 10.37
N HIS A 15 4.67 -17.67 9.07
CA HIS A 15 5.41 -16.51 8.56
C HIS A 15 4.71 -15.18 8.87
N THR A 16 3.38 -15.12 8.86
CA THR A 16 2.61 -13.96 9.32
C THR A 16 2.97 -13.63 10.77
N LYS A 17 3.06 -14.63 11.65
CA LYS A 17 3.44 -14.44 13.05
C LYS A 17 4.88 -13.94 13.16
N LYS A 18 5.82 -14.54 12.44
CA LYS A 18 7.23 -14.12 12.41
C LYS A 18 7.39 -12.66 11.99
N TYR A 19 6.63 -12.24 10.98
CA TYR A 19 6.66 -10.88 10.46
C TYR A 19 6.02 -9.87 11.44
N HIS A 20 4.79 -10.13 11.90
CA HIS A 20 4.03 -9.12 12.65
C HIS A 20 4.17 -9.16 14.17
N GLU A 21 4.41 -10.33 14.76
CA GLU A 21 4.50 -10.47 16.23
C GLU A 21 5.96 -10.50 16.72
N GLU A 22 6.84 -11.13 15.95
CA GLU A 22 8.23 -11.39 16.37
C GLU A 22 9.25 -10.44 15.71
N ASP A 23 8.83 -9.64 14.72
CA ASP A 23 9.69 -8.73 13.94
C ASP A 23 10.98 -9.42 13.43
N SER A 24 10.83 -10.69 13.03
CA SER A 24 11.91 -11.59 12.63
C SER A 24 11.50 -12.40 11.40
N PRO A 25 11.26 -11.75 10.23
CA PRO A 25 10.88 -12.45 9.01
C PRO A 25 11.96 -13.43 8.55
N GLU A 26 11.55 -14.65 8.22
CA GLU A 26 12.44 -15.73 7.75
C GLU A 26 12.44 -15.87 6.22
N ILE A 27 11.47 -15.25 5.55
CA ILE A 27 11.30 -15.26 4.10
C ILE A 27 11.05 -13.85 3.60
N SER A 28 11.28 -13.65 2.30
CA SER A 28 10.94 -12.38 1.65
C SER A 28 9.43 -12.22 1.46
N ASP A 29 8.98 -10.97 1.31
CA ASP A 29 7.58 -10.67 0.98
C ASP A 29 7.17 -11.34 -0.35
N PHE A 30 8.09 -11.44 -1.31
CA PHE A 30 7.85 -12.12 -2.58
C PHE A 30 7.55 -13.62 -2.40
N ASP A 31 8.32 -14.32 -1.55
CA ASP A 31 8.09 -15.75 -1.28
C ASP A 31 6.76 -15.97 -0.56
N TYR A 32 6.42 -15.08 0.37
CA TYR A 32 5.14 -15.09 1.06
C TYR A 32 3.98 -14.91 0.06
N ASP A 33 4.08 -13.92 -0.82
CA ASP A 33 3.07 -13.63 -1.84
C ASP A 33 2.90 -14.78 -2.84
N MET A 34 3.98 -15.48 -3.20
CA MET A 34 3.91 -16.66 -4.05
C MET A 34 3.14 -17.81 -3.39
N MET A 35 3.42 -18.08 -2.11
CA MET A 35 2.66 -19.09 -1.35
C MET A 35 1.18 -18.70 -1.19
N LEU A 36 0.90 -17.43 -0.91
CA LEU A 36 -0.46 -16.92 -0.77
C LEU A 36 -1.24 -17.05 -2.09
N ASN A 37 -0.63 -16.68 -3.21
CA ASN A 37 -1.21 -16.85 -4.54
C ASN A 37 -1.45 -18.32 -4.91
N GLU A 38 -0.55 -19.23 -4.51
CA GLU A 38 -0.77 -20.68 -4.67
C GLU A 38 -2.01 -21.14 -3.90
N LEU A 39 -2.15 -20.70 -2.64
CA LEU A 39 -3.29 -21.05 -1.79
C LEU A 39 -4.61 -20.50 -2.38
N ILE A 40 -4.63 -19.24 -2.83
CA ILE A 40 -5.81 -18.63 -3.47
C ILE A 40 -6.26 -19.47 -4.67
N LYS A 41 -5.35 -19.83 -5.57
CA LYS A 41 -5.68 -20.64 -6.76
C LYS A 41 -6.22 -22.01 -6.40
N LEU A 42 -5.69 -22.63 -5.34
CA LEU A 42 -6.16 -23.92 -4.86
C LEU A 42 -7.56 -23.83 -4.25
N GLU A 43 -7.83 -22.78 -3.48
CA GLU A 43 -9.14 -22.53 -2.87
C GLU A 43 -10.22 -22.18 -3.89
N GLU A 44 -9.88 -21.42 -4.93
CA GLU A 44 -10.80 -21.14 -6.05
C GLU A 44 -11.16 -22.43 -6.80
N LYS A 45 -10.19 -23.33 -6.97
CA LYS A 45 -10.37 -24.58 -7.70
C LYS A 45 -11.11 -25.64 -6.87
N TYR A 46 -10.95 -25.62 -5.54
CA TYR A 46 -11.52 -26.60 -4.62
C TYR A 46 -12.19 -25.92 -3.41
N PRO A 47 -13.31 -25.21 -3.62
CA PRO A 47 -13.98 -24.44 -2.57
C PRO A 47 -14.47 -25.31 -1.39
N GLU A 48 -14.69 -26.61 -1.60
CA GLU A 48 -15.11 -27.55 -0.57
C GLU A 48 -14.04 -27.84 0.50
N TYR A 49 -12.77 -27.52 0.23
CA TYR A 49 -11.65 -27.74 1.16
C TYR A 49 -11.15 -26.45 1.82
N VAL A 50 -11.80 -25.32 1.58
CA VAL A 50 -11.43 -24.03 2.16
C VAL A 50 -11.58 -24.08 3.68
N SER A 51 -10.49 -23.78 4.39
CA SER A 51 -10.49 -23.71 5.84
C SER A 51 -11.06 -22.36 6.32
N LEU A 52 -11.87 -22.38 7.40
CA LEU A 52 -12.32 -21.17 8.07
C LEU A 52 -11.16 -20.34 8.65
N ASN A 53 -10.04 -21.00 8.96
CA ASN A 53 -8.83 -20.36 9.47
C ASN A 53 -7.84 -19.98 8.36
N SER A 54 -8.25 -20.08 7.10
CA SER A 54 -7.37 -19.76 5.97
C SER A 54 -6.98 -18.28 5.99
N PRO A 55 -5.69 -17.95 5.78
CA PRO A 55 -5.22 -16.57 5.71
C PRO A 55 -5.86 -15.79 4.56
N THR A 56 -6.30 -16.44 3.48
CA THR A 56 -7.03 -15.82 2.36
C THR A 56 -8.42 -15.29 2.75
N LYS A 57 -8.99 -15.79 3.86
CA LYS A 57 -10.27 -15.33 4.41
C LYS A 57 -10.11 -14.21 5.43
N ARG A 58 -8.88 -13.94 5.88
CA ARG A 58 -8.58 -12.80 6.75
C ARG A 58 -8.47 -11.54 5.90
N ILE A 59 -9.54 -10.74 5.86
CA ILE A 59 -9.46 -9.37 5.36
C ILE A 59 -8.78 -8.54 6.46
N GLY A 60 -7.47 -8.34 6.31
CA GLY A 60 -6.63 -7.68 7.31
C GLY A 60 -6.14 -8.65 8.40
N GLY A 61 -4.84 -8.60 8.69
CA GLY A 61 -4.21 -9.33 9.79
C GLY A 61 -4.55 -8.73 11.16
N GLN A 62 -3.82 -9.15 12.20
CA GLN A 62 -3.86 -8.41 13.46
C GLN A 62 -3.46 -6.95 13.18
N PRO A 63 -4.19 -5.95 13.70
CA PRO A 63 -3.79 -4.56 13.54
C PRO A 63 -2.41 -4.36 14.16
N LEU A 64 -1.50 -3.74 13.39
CA LEU A 64 -0.20 -3.32 13.90
C LEU A 64 -0.41 -2.46 15.14
N LYS A 65 0.40 -2.70 16.19
CA LYS A 65 0.30 -1.94 17.45
C LYS A 65 0.66 -0.46 17.25
N SER A 66 1.49 -0.17 16.25
CA SER A 66 1.96 1.17 15.92
C SER A 66 2.53 1.21 14.49
N PHE A 67 2.65 2.42 13.94
CA PHE A 67 3.40 2.68 12.72
C PHE A 67 4.77 3.27 13.08
N ASP A 68 5.82 2.78 12.43
CA ASP A 68 7.14 3.39 12.53
C ASP A 68 7.20 4.69 11.71
N LYS A 69 8.03 5.62 12.17
CA LYS A 69 8.31 6.83 11.41
C LYS A 69 9.30 6.49 10.31
N VAL A 70 8.93 6.80 9.07
CA VAL A 70 9.82 6.72 7.91
C VAL A 70 10.23 8.13 7.49
N GLU A 71 11.46 8.27 7.04
CA GLU A 71 11.95 9.49 6.41
C GLU A 71 11.74 9.38 4.90
N HIS A 72 11.02 10.33 4.32
CA HIS A 72 10.83 10.38 2.87
C HIS A 72 12.14 10.81 2.20
N MET A 73 12.59 10.07 1.18
CA MET A 73 13.79 10.44 0.40
C MET A 73 13.70 11.84 -0.21
N THR A 74 12.50 12.24 -0.63
CA THR A 74 12.18 13.59 -1.10
C THR A 74 11.08 14.19 -0.23
N PRO A 75 11.22 15.43 0.26
CA PRO A 75 10.17 16.09 1.03
C PRO A 75 8.83 16.10 0.28
N MET A 76 7.75 15.78 0.99
CA MET A 76 6.40 15.94 0.45
C MET A 76 5.98 17.40 0.58
N GLU A 77 5.90 18.11 -0.55
CA GLU A 77 5.53 19.52 -0.59
C GLU A 77 4.04 19.73 -0.30
N SER A 78 3.73 20.81 0.41
CA SER A 78 2.35 21.25 0.64
C SER A 78 1.92 22.25 -0.43
N LEU A 79 0.65 22.15 -0.86
CA LEU A 79 0.08 23.11 -1.80
C LEU A 79 -0.49 24.33 -1.06
N SER A 80 -0.21 25.52 -1.58
CA SER A 80 -0.90 26.75 -1.16
C SER A 80 -2.34 26.75 -1.67
N ASN A 81 -3.26 27.27 -0.87
CA ASN A 81 -4.67 27.37 -1.25
C ASN A 81 -4.97 28.66 -2.01
N ALA A 82 -5.98 28.60 -2.87
CA ALA A 82 -6.66 29.74 -3.46
C ALA A 82 -8.16 29.57 -3.21
N PHE A 83 -8.82 30.60 -2.67
CA PHE A 83 -10.25 30.55 -2.32
C PHE A 83 -11.10 31.42 -3.24
N SER A 84 -10.45 32.21 -4.10
CA SER A 84 -11.08 33.10 -5.06
C SER A 84 -10.36 33.06 -6.41
N TYR A 85 -11.02 33.57 -7.46
CA TYR A 85 -10.37 33.75 -8.76
C TYR A 85 -9.23 34.78 -8.69
N ASP A 86 -9.35 35.81 -7.86
CA ASP A 86 -8.30 36.81 -7.68
C ASP A 86 -7.01 36.20 -7.10
N ASP A 87 -7.12 35.22 -6.21
CA ASP A 87 -5.96 34.48 -5.69
C ASP A 87 -5.23 33.72 -6.82
N LEU A 88 -5.99 33.10 -7.73
CA LEU A 88 -5.45 32.39 -8.90
C LEU A 88 -4.78 33.36 -9.88
N TYR A 89 -5.41 34.51 -10.15
CA TYR A 89 -4.80 35.54 -10.99
C TYR A 89 -3.53 36.10 -10.37
N ALA A 90 -3.53 36.37 -9.06
CA ALA A 90 -2.35 36.83 -8.35
C ALA A 90 -1.22 35.80 -8.38
N PHE A 91 -1.53 34.50 -8.25
CA PHE A 91 -0.57 33.41 -8.43
C PHE A 91 0.05 33.41 -9.82
N ASN A 92 -0.77 33.46 -10.88
CA ASN A 92 -0.28 33.52 -12.25
C ASN A 92 0.60 34.78 -12.49
N GLN A 93 0.21 35.93 -11.95
CA GLN A 93 0.99 37.17 -12.08
C GLN A 93 2.36 37.08 -11.39
N ARG A 94 2.49 36.33 -10.29
CA ARG A 94 3.80 36.10 -9.66
C ARG A 94 4.71 35.30 -10.59
N ILE A 95 4.19 34.28 -11.27
CA ILE A 95 4.97 33.46 -12.22
C ILE A 95 5.40 34.30 -13.42
N LEU A 96 4.48 35.07 -14.02
CA LEU A 96 4.78 35.93 -15.17
C LEU A 96 5.84 37.00 -14.86
N LYS A 97 5.87 37.52 -13.62
CA LYS A 97 6.90 38.48 -13.19
C LYS A 97 8.30 37.91 -13.15
N GLU A 98 8.43 36.60 -12.98
CA GLU A 98 9.71 35.88 -13.10
C GLU A 98 10.11 35.63 -14.56
N GLY A 99 9.32 36.12 -15.54
CA GLY A 99 9.59 35.96 -16.97
C GLY A 99 9.26 34.56 -17.50
N ILE A 100 8.51 33.76 -16.74
CA ILE A 100 8.07 32.42 -17.12
C ILE A 100 6.73 32.54 -17.85
N GLU A 101 6.58 31.87 -19.00
CA GLU A 101 5.29 31.68 -19.68
C GLU A 101 4.77 30.26 -19.36
N PRO A 102 3.90 30.08 -18.35
CA PRO A 102 3.52 28.77 -17.88
C PRO A 102 2.43 28.12 -18.72
N GLU A 103 2.53 26.81 -18.89
CA GLU A 103 1.40 25.94 -19.21
C GLU A 103 0.91 25.26 -17.92
N TYR A 104 -0.41 25.22 -17.73
CA TYR A 104 -1.02 24.66 -16.51
C TYR A 104 -1.64 23.30 -16.77
N VAL A 105 -1.31 22.33 -15.91
CA VAL A 105 -2.04 21.06 -15.79
C VAL A 105 -3.08 21.22 -14.70
N LEU A 106 -4.33 20.85 -15.00
CA LEU A 106 -5.44 20.92 -14.07
C LEU A 106 -5.82 19.52 -13.61
N GLU A 107 -5.70 19.28 -12.31
CA GLU A 107 -6.07 18.01 -11.69
C GLU A 107 -7.13 18.23 -10.61
N LYS A 108 -8.00 17.24 -10.42
CA LYS A 108 -8.93 17.26 -9.31
C LYS A 108 -8.18 16.97 -8.03
N LYS A 109 -8.27 17.88 -7.05
CA LYS A 109 -7.78 17.62 -5.70
C LYS A 109 -8.66 16.56 -5.05
N ILE A 110 -8.10 15.35 -4.87
CA ILE A 110 -8.76 14.27 -4.15
C ILE A 110 -8.76 14.60 -2.66
N ASP A 111 -9.92 14.48 -2.02
CA ASP A 111 -10.05 14.65 -0.58
C ASP A 111 -9.80 13.30 0.11
N GLY A 112 -8.55 13.07 0.48
CA GLY A 112 -8.08 11.80 1.01
C GLY A 112 -6.76 11.93 1.74
N LEU A 113 -6.07 10.81 1.90
CA LEU A 113 -4.75 10.73 2.52
C LEU A 113 -3.68 10.75 1.43
N SER A 114 -2.64 11.57 1.63
CA SER A 114 -1.45 11.53 0.78
C SER A 114 -0.60 10.30 1.13
N VAL A 115 -0.13 9.60 0.10
CA VAL A 115 0.72 8.41 0.24
C VAL A 115 1.97 8.57 -0.62
N SER A 116 3.07 7.96 -0.19
CA SER A 116 4.33 7.87 -0.92
C SER A 116 4.63 6.38 -1.14
N LEU A 117 5.00 6.00 -2.37
CA LEU A 117 5.28 4.62 -2.76
C LEU A 117 6.71 4.52 -3.27
N GLU A 118 7.51 3.65 -2.66
CA GLU A 118 8.88 3.35 -3.07
C GLU A 118 8.91 2.00 -3.81
N TYR A 119 9.62 1.96 -4.95
CA TYR A 119 9.77 0.76 -5.78
C TYR A 119 11.25 0.40 -5.87
N VAL A 120 11.60 -0.84 -5.54
CA VAL A 120 12.97 -1.39 -5.63
C VAL A 120 12.91 -2.61 -6.55
N ASN A 121 13.91 -2.74 -7.44
CA ASN A 121 14.03 -3.86 -8.38
C ASN A 121 14.55 -5.13 -7.70
#